data_AF-A0A936WIG0-F1
#
_entry.id   AF-A0A936WIG0-F1
#
_cell.length_a   1.000
_cell.length_b   1.000
_cell.length_c   1.000
_cell.angle_alpha   90.00
_cell.angle_beta   90.00
_cell.angle_gamma   90.00
#
_symmetry.space_group_name_H-M   'P 1'
#
loop_
_entity.id
_entity.type
_entity.pdbx_description
1 polymer ?
#
loop_
_entity_poly.entity_id
_entity_poly.type
_entity_poly.pdbx_seq_one_letter_code
_entity_poly.pdbx_strand_id
1 'polypeptide(L)' 'MADWAGALRDGRVRVPKRKNPDLRHMEEELQRLLGRRVVLDARGKTKGWVKLEFYSIDDLDVLVRQLKSLRHPK' A
#
# COMPACT_ATOMS: atom_id res chain seq x y z
N MET A 1 -15.92 31.61 -13.54
CA MET A 1 -14.67 30.85 -13.63
C MET A 1 -14.53 30.13 -12.30
N ALA A 2 -14.53 28.80 -12.23
CA ALA A 2 -14.47 28.11 -10.94
C ALA A 2 -13.10 28.36 -10.30
N ASP A 3 -13.08 29.04 -9.14
CA ASP A 3 -11.88 29.41 -8.38
C ASP A 3 -11.24 28.20 -7.70
N TRP A 4 -10.59 27.35 -8.51
CA TRP A 4 -9.87 26.17 -8.02
C TRP A 4 -8.67 26.53 -7.12
N ALA A 5 -8.14 27.76 -7.21
CA ALA A 5 -7.00 28.21 -6.42
C ALA A 5 -7.34 28.51 -4.94
N GLY A 6 -8.56 29.01 -4.66
CA GLY A 6 -9.02 29.29 -3.30
C GLY A 6 -9.25 28.01 -2.48
N ALA A 7 -9.81 26.98 -3.12
CA ALA A 7 -10.09 25.68 -2.49
C ALA A 7 -8.82 24.92 -2.09
N LEU A 8 -7.71 25.10 -2.82
CA LEU A 8 -6.41 24.49 -2.49
C LEU A 8 -5.75 25.17 -1.28
N ARG A 9 -5.97 26.49 -1.11
CA ARG A 9 -5.46 27.29 0.02
C ARG A 9 -6.17 27.00 1.34
N ASP A 10 -7.47 26.72 1.30
CA ASP A 10 -8.29 26.39 2.49
C ASP A 10 -8.02 24.98 3.05
N GLY A 11 -7.20 24.17 2.36
CA GLY A 11 -6.87 22.80 2.80
C GLY A 11 -8.02 21.80 2.65
N ARG A 12 -9.18 22.22 2.12
CA ARG A 12 -10.34 21.35 1.81
C ARG A 12 -10.03 20.34 0.71
N VAL A 13 -9.07 20.64 -0.16
CA VAL A 13 -8.59 19.74 -1.21
C VAL A 13 -7.14 19.37 -0.94
N ARG A 14 -6.92 18.22 -0.30
CA ARG A 14 -5.58 17.62 -0.23
C ARG A 14 -5.23 17.05 -1.61
N VAL A 15 -4.27 17.66 -2.27
CA VAL A 15 -3.58 17.03 -3.41
C VAL A 15 -3.12 15.65 -2.95
N PRO A 16 -3.50 14.55 -3.66
CA PRO A 16 -3.05 13.23 -3.29
C PRO A 16 -1.52 13.25 -3.35
N LYS A 17 -0.87 13.03 -2.20
CA LYS A 17 0.58 12.85 -2.14
C LYS A 17 0.91 11.76 -3.15
N ARG A 18 1.62 12.11 -4.23
CA ARG A 18 2.14 11.14 -5.18
C ARG A 18 2.89 10.09 -4.37
N LYS A 19 2.40 8.85 -4.36
CA LYS A 19 3.12 7.71 -3.77
C LYS A 19 4.50 7.65 -4.42
N ASN A 20 5.51 7.28 -3.64
CA ASN A 20 6.85 7.06 -4.17
C ASN A 20 6.78 6.03 -5.32
N PRO A 21 7.33 6.31 -6.52
CA PRO A 21 7.32 5.36 -7.64
C PRO A 21 7.84 3.96 -7.28
N ASP A 22 8.86 3.86 -6.44
CA ASP A 22 9.39 2.57 -5.97
C ASP A 22 8.34 1.77 -5.18
N LEU A 23 7.58 2.45 -4.32
CA LEU A 23 6.50 1.82 -3.55
C LEU A 23 5.38 1.34 -4.46
N ARG A 24 5.10 2.07 -5.54
CA ARG A 24 4.09 1.67 -6.51
C ARG A 24 4.52 0.40 -7.25
N HIS A 25 5.77 0.32 -7.70
CA HIS A 25 6.28 -0.88 -8.38
C HIS A 25 6.26 -2.10 -7.44
N MET A 26 6.68 -1.93 -6.18
CA MET A 26 6.59 -2.99 -5.18
C MET A 26 5.14 -3.39 -4.88
N GLU A 27 4.21 -2.44 -4.81
CA GLU A 27 2.78 -2.72 -4.63
C GLU A 27 2.25 -3.57 -5.79
N GLU A 28 2.54 -3.18 -7.04
CA GLU A 28 2.13 -3.91 -8.23
C GLU A 28 2.72 -5.33 -8.30
N GLU A 29 3.99 -5.50 -7.92
CA GLU A 29 4.65 -6.80 -7.88
C GLU A 29 4.05 -7.71 -6.79
N LEU A 30 3.84 -7.20 -5.58
CA LEU A 30 3.22 -7.95 -4.49
C LEU A 30 1.78 -8.37 -4.83
N GLN A 31 1.01 -7.51 -5.51
CA GLN A 31 -0.32 -7.87 -6.00
C GLN A 31 -0.28 -9.03 -6.99
N ARG A 32 0.70 -9.04 -7.92
CA ARG A 32 0.87 -10.12 -8.90
C ARG A 32 1.29 -11.42 -8.24
N LEU A 33 2.23 -11.38 -7.30
CA LEU A 33 2.74 -12.56 -6.60
C LEU A 33 1.71 -13.19 -5.66
N LEU A 34 1.01 -12.35 -4.90
CA LEU A 34 0.08 -12.81 -3.87
C LEU A 34 -1.34 -13.03 -4.40
N GLY A 35 -1.63 -12.62 -5.65
CA GLY A 35 -2.93 -12.76 -6.30
C GLY A 35 -4.07 -12.01 -5.59
N ARG A 36 -3.73 -10.99 -4.80
CA ARG A 36 -4.64 -10.29 -3.90
C ARG A 36 -4.36 -8.81 -3.89
N ARG A 37 -5.30 -8.03 -3.36
CA ARG A 37 -5.10 -6.59 -3.22
C ARG A 37 -4.06 -6.30 -2.14
N VAL A 38 -3.04 -5.53 -2.52
CA VAL A 38 -1.96 -5.08 -1.63
C VAL A 38 -1.95 -3.56 -1.66
N VAL A 39 -1.88 -2.94 -0.49
CA VAL A 39 -1.71 -1.50 -0.38
C VAL A 39 -0.51 -1.20 0.50
N LEU A 40 0.47 -0.52 -0.08
CA LEU A 40 1.64 0.03 0.60
C LEU A 40 1.37 1.51 0.92
N ASP A 41 1.40 1.83 2.21
CA ASP A 41 1.31 3.20 2.71
C ASP A 41 2.57 3.51 3.51
N ALA A 42 3.48 4.33 2.97
CA ALA A 42 4.64 4.81 3.71
C ALA A 42 4.36 6.21 4.25
N ARG A 43 4.42 6.36 5.58
CA ARG A 43 4.36 7.67 6.25
C ARG A 43 5.77 8.05 6.69
N GLY A 44 6.45 8.82 5.86
CA GLY A 44 7.83 9.27 6.12
C GLY A 44 8.88 8.25 5.65
N LYS A 45 10.11 8.35 6.18
CA LYS A 45 11.26 7.53 5.72
C LYS A 45 11.35 6.15 6.38
N THR A 46 10.77 5.97 7.57
CA THR A 46 11.05 4.80 8.43
C THR A 46 9.82 3.99 8.83
N LYS A 47 8.62 4.47 8.52
CA LYS A 47 7.37 3.79 8.88
C LYS A 47 6.51 3.60 7.66
N GLY A 48 6.07 2.36 7.45
CA GLY A 48 5.11 2.01 6.42
C GLY A 48 4.20 0.89 6.89
N TRP A 49 3.05 0.82 6.26
CA TRP A 49 2.05 -0.21 6.47
C TRP A 49 1.87 -0.97 5.16
N VAL A 50 1.85 -2.29 5.29
CA VAL A 50 1.41 -3.20 4.23
C VAL A 50 0.02 -3.66 4.61
N LYS A 51 -0.97 -3.38 3.77
CA LYS A 51 -2.33 -3.88 3.93
C LYS A 51 -2.57 -4.96 2.89
N LEU A 52 -2.98 -6.13 3.33
CA LEU A 52 -3.27 -7.29 2.51
C LEU A 52 -4.75 -7.61 2.68
N GLU A 53 -5.48 -7.66 1.56
CA GLU A 53 -6.87 -8.13 1.57
C GLU A 53 -6.88 -9.66 1.63
N PHE A 54 -7.79 -10.22 2.44
CA PHE A 54 -8.05 -11.65 2.53
C PHE A 54 -9.54 -11.90 2.32
N TYR A 55 -9.87 -13.02 1.70
CA TYR A 55 -11.26 -13.35 1.34
C TYR A 55 -11.91 -14.36 2.28
N SER A 56 -11.11 -15.03 3.12
CA SER A 56 -11.57 -15.95 4.16
C SER A 56 -10.51 -16.11 5.26
N ILE A 57 -10.87 -16.75 6.37
CA ILE A 57 -9.93 -17.09 7.43
C ILE A 57 -8.90 -18.14 6.97
N ASP A 58 -9.32 -19.11 6.15
CA ASP A 58 -8.39 -20.08 5.55
C ASP A 58 -7.37 -19.42 4.63
N ASP A 59 -7.78 -18.44 3.83
CA ASP A 59 -6.87 -17.65 2.99
C ASP A 59 -5.86 -16.86 3.83
N LEU A 60 -6.28 -16.32 4.98
CA LEU A 60 -5.38 -15.68 5.92
C LEU A 60 -4.35 -16.65 6.51
N ASP A 61 -4.73 -17.89 6.85
CA ASP A 61 -3.78 -18.90 7.35
C ASP A 61 -2.72 -19.24 6.30
N VAL A 62 -3.14 -19.44 5.04
CA VAL A 62 -2.22 -19.66 3.91
C VAL A 62 -1.27 -18.48 3.72
N LEU A 63 -1.78 -17.25 3.77
CA LEU A 63 -0.96 -16.04 3.66
C LEU A 63 0.07 -15.95 4.80
N VAL A 64 -0.34 -16.24 6.03
CA VAL A 64 0.57 -16.25 7.18
C VAL A 64 1.64 -17.33 7.02
N ARG A 65 1.31 -18.50 6.48
CA ARG A 65 2.30 -19.56 6.19
C ARG A 65 3.31 -19.12 5.13
N GLN A 66 2.86 -18.49 4.04
CA GLN A 66 3.73 -17.96 2.99
C GLN A 66 4.71 -16.92 3.55
N LEU A 67 4.22 -15.99 4.38
CA LEU A 67 5.05 -14.98 5.04
C LEU A 67 6.07 -15.60 6.02
N LYS A 68 5.69 -16.65 6.75
CA LYS A 68 6.62 -17.38 7.65
C LYS A 68 7.70 -18.14 6.88
N SER A 69 7.38 -18.62 5.68
CA SER A 69 8.34 -19.32 4.81
C SER A 69 9.42 -18.41 4.25
N LEU A 70 9.18 -17.09 4.18
CA LEU A 70 10.16 -16.07 3.79
C LEU A 70 11.22 -15.81 4.88
N ARG A 71 11.53 -16.82 5.71
CA ARG A 71 12.68 -16.76 6.63
C ARG A 71 13.94 -16.54 5.81
N HIS A 72 14.57 -15.38 6.01
CA HIS A 72 15.91 -15.09 5.51
C HIS A 72 16.84 -16.26 5.87
N PRO A 73 17.53 -16.89 4.90
CA PRO A 73 18.74 -17.63 5.22
C PRO A 73 19.70 -16.65 5.90
N LYS A 74 20.30 -17.11 7.00
CA LYS A 74 21.28 -16.36 7.80
C LYS A 74 22.50 -15.99 6.97
#